data_AF-A0A355G652-F1
#
_entry.id   AF-A0A355G652-F1
#
_cell.length_a   1.000
_cell.length_b   1.000
_cell.length_c   1.000
_cell.angle_alpha   90.00
_cell.angle_beta   90.00
_cell.angle_gamma   90.00
#
_symmetry.space_group_name_H-M   'P 1'
#
loop_
_entity.id
_entity.type
_entity.pdbx_description
1 polymer ?
#
loop_
_entity_poly.entity_id
_entity_poly.type
_entity_poly.pdbx_seq_one_letter_code
_entity_poly.pdbx_strand_id
1 'polypeptide(L)'
;MNMIKNEIRPDIESLTLELKKLPETKAIRIAELWNLHRDSTDPDEQNEIIDALVEIVYSIFCKCDWVSSQELDSIVDPETARRVESYRKKVGVRIKAARKIRNWTQQELANAAKMPQSHVSRLEQGKHAATDITIQKLADALGIPAGELDPSME
;
A
#
# COMPACT_ATOMS: atom_id res chain seq x y z
N MET A 1 27.88 -17.02 -30.57
CA MET A 1 27.72 -16.18 -29.37
C MET A 1 27.01 -14.90 -29.81
N ASN A 2 25.70 -14.97 -30.00
CA ASN A 2 24.91 -13.82 -30.48
C ASN A 2 24.48 -12.99 -29.28
N MET A 3 25.09 -11.82 -29.15
CA MET A 3 24.63 -10.77 -28.25
C MET A 3 23.29 -10.28 -28.77
N ILE A 4 22.21 -10.64 -28.09
CA ILE A 4 20.90 -10.02 -28.28
C ILE A 4 21.09 -8.54 -27.96
N LYS A 5 21.18 -7.69 -28.98
CA LYS A 5 20.90 -6.26 -28.82
C LYS A 5 19.41 -6.18 -28.50
N ASN A 6 19.08 -6.23 -27.21
CA ASN A 6 17.78 -5.83 -26.73
C ASN A 6 17.67 -4.34 -27.03
N GLU A 7 17.20 -4.00 -28.23
CA GLU A 7 16.67 -2.67 -28.51
C GLU A 7 15.53 -2.46 -27.51
N ILE A 8 15.85 -1.73 -26.45
CA ILE A 8 14.88 -1.30 -25.46
C ILE A 8 13.81 -0.55 -26.25
N ARG A 9 12.56 -1.00 -26.16
CA ARG A 9 11.50 -0.41 -26.97
C ARG A 9 11.44 1.11 -26.69
N PRO A 10 11.20 1.96 -27.70
CA PRO A 10 11.26 3.42 -27.55
C PRO A 10 10.33 4.00 -26.47
N ASP A 11 9.21 3.32 -26.17
CA ASP A 11 8.30 3.60 -25.05
C ASP A 11 9.01 3.47 -23.69
N ILE A 12 9.88 2.47 -23.53
CA ILE A 12 10.64 2.23 -22.30
C ILE A 12 11.76 3.27 -22.13
N GLU A 13 12.40 3.73 -23.21
CA GLU A 13 13.40 4.80 -23.15
C GLU A 13 12.78 6.12 -22.68
N SER A 14 11.59 6.45 -23.20
CA SER A 14 10.83 7.64 -22.79
C SER A 14 10.46 7.57 -21.30
N LEU A 15 9.97 6.42 -20.83
CA LEU A 15 9.69 6.19 -19.41
C LEU A 15 10.96 6.32 -18.55
N THR A 16 12.09 5.79 -19.03
CA THR A 16 13.37 5.87 -18.32
C THR A 16 13.82 7.33 -18.17
N LEU A 17 13.58 8.18 -19.18
CA LEU A 17 13.92 9.60 -19.12
C LEU A 17 13.03 10.37 -18.14
N GLU A 18 11.74 10.05 -18.08
CA GLU A 18 10.82 10.66 -17.11
C GLU A 18 11.09 10.20 -15.68
N LEU A 19 11.44 8.92 -15.48
CA LEU A 19 11.85 8.41 -14.16
C LEU A 19 13.13 9.08 -13.63
N LYS A 20 14.02 9.56 -14.51
CA LYS A 20 15.22 10.35 -14.11
C LYS A 20 14.89 11.75 -13.60
N LYS A 21 13.69 12.27 -13.90
CA LYS A 21 13.24 13.60 -13.44
C LYS A 21 12.55 13.56 -12.08
N LEU A 22 12.45 12.38 -11.47
CA LEU A 22 11.77 12.22 -10.20
C LEU A 22 12.49 12.93 -9.05
N PRO A 23 11.74 13.53 -8.12
CA PRO A 23 12.31 13.92 -6.83
C PRO A 23 12.99 12.71 -6.19
N GLU A 24 14.21 12.91 -5.67
CA GLU A 24 15.04 11.85 -5.11
C GLU A 24 14.31 11.03 -4.04
N THR A 25 13.50 11.70 -3.21
CA THR A 25 12.67 11.05 -2.19
C THR A 25 11.64 10.07 -2.75
N LYS A 26 11.06 10.34 -3.92
CA LYS A 26 10.12 9.44 -4.59
C LYS A 26 10.86 8.29 -5.29
N ALA A 27 12.02 8.57 -5.88
CA ALA A 27 12.85 7.56 -6.55
C ALA A 27 13.36 6.50 -5.56
N ILE A 28 13.85 6.93 -4.39
CA ILE A 28 14.26 6.03 -3.29
C ILE A 28 13.07 5.15 -2.87
N ARG A 29 11.90 5.76 -2.66
CA ARG A 29 10.69 5.04 -2.25
C ARG A 29 10.23 4.00 -3.29
N ILE A 30 10.31 4.32 -4.57
CA ILE A 30 10.01 3.37 -5.65
C ILE A 30 11.00 2.20 -5.63
N ALA A 31 12.29 2.46 -5.46
CA ALA A 31 13.31 1.42 -5.40
C ALA A 31 13.13 0.49 -4.19
N GLU A 32 12.79 1.05 -3.02
CA GLU A 32 12.46 0.28 -1.82
C GLU A 32 11.25 -0.64 -2.04
N LEU A 33 10.15 -0.10 -2.56
CA LEU A 33 8.94 -0.87 -2.84
C LEU A 33 9.19 -1.97 -3.89
N TRP A 34 9.98 -1.67 -4.92
CA TRP A 34 10.34 -2.66 -5.93
C TRP A 34 11.15 -3.83 -5.34
N ASN A 35 12.07 -3.54 -4.42
CA ASN A 35 12.82 -4.60 -3.72
C ASN A 35 11.89 -5.43 -2.82
N LEU A 36 10.99 -4.80 -2.07
CA LEU A 36 10.00 -5.52 -1.26
C LEU A 36 9.08 -6.41 -2.11
N HIS A 37 8.65 -5.94 -3.28
CA HIS A 37 7.83 -6.74 -4.20
C HIS A 37 8.61 -7.97 -4.70
N ARG A 38 9.89 -7.81 -5.04
CA ARG A 38 10.76 -8.91 -5.49
C ARG A 38 10.98 -9.95 -4.40
N ASP A 39 11.12 -9.50 -3.15
CA ASP A 39 11.45 -10.37 -2.00
C ASP A 39 10.21 -11.07 -1.42
N SER A 40 9.00 -10.56 -1.68
CA SER A 40 7.75 -11.20 -1.28
C SER A 40 7.41 -12.39 -2.19
N THR A 41 6.97 -13.49 -1.58
CA THR A 41 6.43 -14.68 -2.27
C THR A 41 4.91 -14.79 -2.16
N ASP A 42 4.28 -13.88 -1.41
CA ASP A 42 2.83 -13.82 -1.21
C ASP A 42 2.19 -12.91 -2.28
N PRO A 43 1.29 -13.44 -3.14
CA PRO A 43 0.62 -12.66 -4.17
C PRO A 43 -0.17 -11.46 -3.64
N ASP A 44 -0.77 -11.56 -2.45
CA ASP A 44 -1.58 -10.46 -1.89
C ASP A 44 -0.68 -9.30 -1.44
N GLU A 45 0.42 -9.63 -0.75
CA GLU A 45 1.45 -8.65 -0.38
C GLU A 45 2.11 -8.04 -1.63
N GLN A 46 2.37 -8.84 -2.67
CA GLN A 46 2.87 -8.34 -3.95
C GLN A 46 1.93 -7.32 -4.59
N ASN A 47 0.62 -7.59 -4.58
CA ASN A 47 -0.41 -6.70 -5.13
C ASN A 47 -0.49 -5.39 -4.34
N GLU A 48 -0.44 -5.42 -3.01
CA GLU A 48 -0.44 -4.21 -2.18
C GLU A 48 0.79 -3.32 -2.44
N ILE A 49 1.95 -3.95 -2.68
CA ILE A 49 3.19 -3.24 -3.02
C ILE A 49 3.10 -2.65 -4.43
N ILE A 50 2.54 -3.38 -5.40
CA ILE A 50 2.26 -2.87 -6.74
C ILE A 50 1.31 -1.67 -6.67
N ASP A 51 0.24 -1.74 -5.89
CA ASP A 51 -0.70 -0.63 -5.69
C ASP A 51 0.00 0.61 -5.11
N ALA A 52 0.93 0.42 -4.17
CA ALA A 52 1.73 1.52 -3.63
C ALA A 52 2.68 2.12 -4.68
N LEU A 53 3.31 1.28 -5.50
CA LEU A 53 4.18 1.71 -6.60
C LEU A 53 3.38 2.50 -7.65
N VAL A 54 2.26 1.96 -8.07
CA VAL A 54 1.30 2.55 -8.99
C VAL A 54 0.85 3.91 -8.46
N GLU A 55 0.43 4.04 -7.21
CA GLU A 55 0.03 5.32 -6.63
C GLU A 55 1.13 6.40 -6.71
N ILE A 56 2.39 6.04 -6.40
CA ILE A 56 3.51 6.99 -6.49
C ILE A 56 3.73 7.42 -7.93
N VAL A 57 3.82 6.44 -8.85
CA VAL A 57 4.04 6.67 -10.29
C VAL A 57 2.89 7.49 -10.89
N TYR A 58 1.64 7.14 -10.61
CA TYR A 58 0.46 7.88 -11.09
C TYR A 58 0.40 9.31 -10.55
N SER A 59 0.77 9.54 -9.28
CA SER A 59 0.90 10.89 -8.71
C SER A 59 1.88 11.79 -9.49
N ILE A 60 2.77 11.21 -10.29
CA ILE A 60 3.74 11.93 -11.11
C ILE A 60 3.20 12.16 -12.53
N PHE A 61 2.59 11.15 -13.15
CA PHE A 61 2.25 11.18 -14.57
C PHE A 61 0.85 11.74 -14.90
N CYS A 62 -0.10 11.75 -13.96
CA CYS A 62 -1.47 12.19 -14.23
C CYS A 62 -2.00 13.15 -13.16
N LYS A 63 -2.72 14.21 -13.58
CA LYS A 63 -3.62 15.03 -12.74
C LYS A 63 -5.04 14.43 -12.68
N CYS A 64 -5.18 13.13 -12.83
CA CYS A 64 -6.47 12.43 -12.79
C CYS A 64 -6.40 11.36 -11.71
N ASP A 65 -7.51 11.18 -10.99
CA ASP A 65 -7.66 10.09 -10.03
C ASP A 65 -7.56 8.75 -10.80
N TRP A 66 -6.50 7.99 -10.54
CA TRP A 66 -6.38 6.63 -11.06
C TRP A 66 -7.54 5.80 -10.53
N VAL A 67 -8.29 5.19 -11.44
CA VAL A 67 -9.39 4.28 -11.10
C VAL A 67 -8.76 3.04 -10.48
N SER A 68 -8.74 3.03 -9.15
CA SER A 68 -8.47 1.85 -8.34
C SER A 68 -9.65 0.87 -8.45
N SER A 69 -9.79 -0.10 -7.55
CA SER A 69 -10.97 -1.00 -7.46
C SER A 69 -12.37 -0.29 -7.46
N GLN A 70 -12.41 1.03 -7.53
CA GLN A 70 -13.57 1.92 -7.66
C GLN A 70 -14.49 1.70 -8.87
N GLU A 71 -14.07 1.09 -9.98
CA GLU A 71 -15.04 0.73 -11.04
C GLU A 71 -16.05 -0.33 -10.55
N LEU A 72 -15.63 -1.19 -9.61
CA LEU A 72 -16.52 -2.12 -8.89
C LEU A 72 -17.46 -1.40 -7.90
N ASP A 73 -17.06 -0.24 -7.35
CA ASP A 73 -17.87 0.52 -6.37
C ASP A 73 -19.17 1.08 -7.00
N SER A 74 -19.24 1.20 -8.33
CA SER A 74 -20.44 1.63 -9.06
C SER A 74 -21.54 0.56 -9.15
N ILE A 75 -21.20 -0.71 -8.91
CA ILE A 75 -22.13 -1.86 -8.90
C ILE A 75 -22.70 -2.09 -7.49
N VAL A 76 -21.96 -1.65 -6.47
CA VAL A 76 -22.32 -1.80 -5.06
C VAL A 76 -23.38 -0.76 -4.70
N ASP A 77 -24.43 -1.16 -3.99
CA ASP A 77 -25.44 -0.21 -3.54
C ASP A 77 -24.81 0.84 -2.61
N PRO A 78 -25.25 2.12 -2.66
CA PRO A 78 -24.62 3.20 -1.89
C PRO A 78 -24.61 2.98 -0.37
N GLU A 79 -25.53 2.16 0.16
CA GLU A 79 -25.57 1.86 1.59
C GLU A 79 -24.49 0.84 1.97
N THR A 80 -24.28 -0.20 1.17
CA THR A 80 -23.16 -1.15 1.35
C THR A 80 -21.81 -0.44 1.25
N ALA A 81 -21.63 0.45 0.27
CA ALA A 81 -20.40 1.24 0.14
C ALA A 81 -20.12 2.07 1.41
N ARG A 82 -21.14 2.75 1.97
CA ARG A 82 -21.01 3.50 3.23
C ARG A 82 -20.65 2.61 4.41
N ARG A 83 -21.24 1.41 4.50
CA ARG A 83 -20.95 0.46 5.59
C ARG A 83 -19.51 -0.04 5.53
N VAL A 84 -19.06 -0.40 4.34
CA VAL A 84 -17.68 -0.83 4.09
C VAL A 84 -16.69 0.29 4.43
N GLU A 85 -16.94 1.52 3.99
CA GLU A 85 -16.09 2.66 4.33
C GLU A 85 -16.07 2.93 5.84
N SER A 86 -17.24 2.90 6.49
CA SER A 86 -17.35 3.06 7.95
C SER A 86 -16.56 1.99 8.71
N TYR A 87 -16.62 0.75 8.23
CA TYR A 87 -15.86 -0.36 8.80
C TYR A 87 -14.35 -0.15 8.69
N ARG A 88 -13.85 0.14 7.48
CA ARG A 88 -12.42 0.41 7.22
C ARG A 88 -11.91 1.55 8.09
N LYS A 89 -12.68 2.63 8.25
CA LYS A 89 -12.33 3.75 9.13
C LYS A 89 -12.25 3.33 10.60
N LYS A 90 -13.15 2.47 11.08
CA LYS A 90 -13.10 1.97 12.46
C LYS A 90 -11.82 1.16 12.72
N VAL A 91 -11.48 0.25 11.81
CA VAL A 91 -10.23 -0.53 11.88
C VAL A 91 -9.01 0.39 11.85
N GLY A 92 -8.97 1.35 10.91
CA GLY A 92 -7.89 2.34 10.83
C GLY A 92 -7.70 3.17 12.10
N VAL A 93 -8.81 3.56 12.75
CA VAL A 93 -8.77 4.27 14.05
C VAL A 93 -8.16 3.40 15.15
N ARG A 94 -8.51 2.11 15.21
CA ARG A 94 -7.95 1.17 16.20
C ARG A 94 -6.46 0.96 16.01
N ILE A 95 -5.99 0.75 14.77
CA ILE A 95 -4.56 0.67 14.44
C ILE A 95 -3.83 1.92 14.91
N LYS A 96 -4.36 3.11 14.58
CA LYS A 96 -3.77 4.39 14.97
C LYS A 96 -3.73 4.58 16.49
N ALA A 97 -4.78 4.16 17.19
CA ALA A 97 -4.86 4.24 18.64
C ALA A 97 -3.81 3.34 19.30
N ALA A 98 -3.74 2.06 18.91
CA ALA A 98 -2.77 1.10 19.42
C ALA A 98 -1.32 1.56 19.17
N ARG A 99 -1.03 2.12 18.00
CA ARG A 99 0.27 2.73 17.69
C ARG A 99 0.59 3.91 18.61
N LYS A 100 -0.36 4.83 18.79
CA LYS A 100 -0.17 6.02 19.61
C LYS A 100 0.01 5.69 21.09
N ILE A 101 -0.64 4.65 21.61
CA ILE A 101 -0.43 4.16 22.98
C ILE A 101 1.03 3.76 23.21
N ARG A 102 1.72 3.26 22.17
CA ARG A 102 3.16 2.97 22.20
C ARG A 102 4.06 4.19 21.98
N ASN A 103 3.51 5.37 21.77
CA ASN A 103 4.23 6.57 21.31
C ASN A 103 5.01 6.37 20.01
N TRP A 104 4.55 5.48 19.12
CA TRP A 104 5.20 5.24 17.84
C TRP A 104 4.70 6.17 16.75
N THR A 105 5.59 6.54 15.84
CA THR A 105 5.31 7.11 14.52
C THR A 105 4.82 6.03 13.56
N GLN A 106 4.17 6.44 12.45
CA GLN A 106 3.74 5.49 11.43
C GLN A 106 4.92 4.72 10.82
N GLN A 107 6.09 5.34 10.72
CA GLN A 107 7.30 4.68 10.22
C GLN A 107 7.78 3.58 11.16
N GLU A 108 7.74 3.81 12.48
CA GLU A 108 8.14 2.80 13.46
C GLU A 108 7.21 1.58 13.45
N LEU A 109 5.90 1.79 13.34
CA LEU A 109 4.96 0.67 13.16
C LEU A 109 5.21 -0.07 11.85
N ALA A 110 5.44 0.67 10.76
CA ALA A 110 5.70 0.07 9.45
C ALA A 110 6.97 -0.81 9.47
N ASN A 111 8.04 -0.31 10.09
CA ASN A 111 9.29 -1.04 10.28
C ASN A 111 9.07 -2.31 11.12
N ALA A 112 8.34 -2.19 12.24
CA ALA A 112 8.05 -3.31 13.13
C ALA A 112 7.19 -4.39 12.43
N ALA A 113 6.22 -3.97 11.62
CA ALA A 113 5.34 -4.85 10.86
C ALA A 113 5.89 -5.26 9.48
N LYS A 114 7.14 -4.87 9.16
CA LYS A 114 7.86 -5.15 7.90
C LYS A 114 7.06 -4.77 6.65
N MET A 115 6.41 -3.61 6.68
CA MET A 115 5.61 -3.12 5.57
C MET A 115 5.95 -1.66 5.23
N PRO A 116 5.57 -1.17 4.05
CA PRO A 116 5.80 0.24 3.70
C PRO A 116 5.01 1.19 4.61
N GLN A 117 5.62 2.31 5.01
CA GLN A 117 4.93 3.33 5.82
C GLN A 117 3.69 3.93 5.12
N SER A 118 3.70 4.01 3.78
CA SER A 118 2.51 4.40 2.99
C SER A 118 1.35 3.46 3.25
N HIS A 119 1.65 2.16 3.37
CA HIS A 119 0.62 1.16 3.59
C HIS A 119 -0.04 1.39 4.96
N VAL A 120 0.75 1.53 6.03
CA VAL A 120 0.25 1.89 7.37
C VAL A 120 -0.59 3.17 7.34
N SER A 121 -0.12 4.22 6.66
CA SER A 121 -0.84 5.49 6.55
C SER A 121 -2.21 5.33 5.86
N ARG A 122 -2.28 4.54 4.80
CA ARG A 122 -3.52 4.26 4.06
C ARG A 122 -4.51 3.44 4.90
N LEU A 123 -4.01 2.46 5.65
CA LEU A 123 -4.80 1.65 6.57
C LEU A 123 -5.39 2.51 7.70
N GLU A 124 -4.57 3.36 8.34
CA GLU A 124 -5.04 4.26 9.40
C GLU A 124 -6.08 5.29 8.93
N GLN A 125 -6.06 5.64 7.65
CA GLN A 125 -7.05 6.53 7.03
C GLN A 125 -8.32 5.79 6.58
N GLY A 126 -8.33 4.45 6.63
CA GLY A 126 -9.43 3.63 6.10
C GLY A 126 -9.56 3.67 4.59
N LYS A 127 -8.51 4.09 3.86
CA LYS A 127 -8.51 4.17 2.39
C LYS A 127 -8.42 2.79 1.73
N HIS A 128 -7.75 1.85 2.39
CA HIS A 128 -7.64 0.46 1.96
C HIS A 128 -8.25 -0.47 3.00
N ALA A 129 -8.82 -1.58 2.53
CA ALA A 129 -9.15 -2.69 3.40
C ALA A 129 -7.85 -3.38 3.82
N ALA A 130 -7.71 -3.67 5.11
CA ALA A 130 -6.65 -4.57 5.56
C ALA A 130 -7.09 -6.01 5.26
N THR A 131 -6.19 -6.83 4.75
CA THR A 131 -6.36 -8.28 4.74
C THR A 131 -6.14 -8.84 6.15
N ASP A 132 -6.61 -10.06 6.41
CA ASP A 132 -6.37 -10.77 7.67
C ASP A 132 -4.86 -10.90 7.98
N ILE A 133 -4.04 -11.12 6.93
CA ILE A 133 -2.57 -11.19 7.02
C ILE A 133 -2.01 -9.83 7.47
N THR A 134 -2.47 -8.74 6.86
CA THR A 134 -2.04 -7.38 7.19
C THR A 134 -2.46 -7.00 8.62
N ILE A 135 -3.68 -7.37 9.06
CA ILE A 135 -4.10 -7.19 10.45
C ILE A 135 -3.21 -7.99 11.40
N GLN A 136 -2.89 -9.25 11.09
CA GLN A 136 -2.03 -10.08 11.93
C GLN A 136 -0.62 -9.50 12.05
N LYS A 137 0.01 -9.07 10.95
CA LYS A 137 1.33 -8.42 10.95
C LYS A 137 1.35 -7.18 11.85
N LEU A 138 0.30 -6.35 11.78
CA LEU A 138 0.16 -5.16 12.61
C LEU A 138 -0.07 -5.52 14.07
N ALA A 139 -0.94 -6.50 14.35
CA ALA A 139 -1.25 -6.97 15.69
C ALA A 139 -0.01 -7.55 16.38
N ASP A 140 0.77 -8.36 15.68
CA ASP A 140 2.02 -8.93 16.17
C ASP A 140 3.07 -7.85 16.46
N ALA A 141 3.25 -6.89 15.53
CA ALA A 141 4.14 -5.75 15.73
C ALA A 141 3.70 -4.88 16.93
N LEU A 142 2.39 -4.77 17.13
CA LEU A 142 1.76 -4.10 18.25
C LEU A 142 1.53 -5.05 19.44
N GLY A 143 2.07 -6.26 19.49
CA GLY A 143 1.91 -7.21 20.60
C GLY A 143 0.50 -7.24 21.24
N ILE A 144 -0.55 -7.21 20.43
CA ILE A 144 -1.96 -7.28 20.85
C ILE A 144 -2.69 -8.32 20.01
N PRO A 145 -3.82 -8.88 20.47
CA PRO A 145 -4.66 -9.74 19.65
C PRO A 145 -5.17 -9.05 18.38
N ALA A 146 -5.31 -9.79 17.27
CA ALA A 146 -5.86 -9.27 16.02
C ALA A 146 -7.28 -8.68 16.19
N GLY A 147 -8.11 -9.30 17.03
CA GLY A 147 -9.45 -8.84 17.40
C GLY A 147 -9.51 -7.41 17.97
N GLU A 148 -8.44 -6.93 18.61
CA GLU A 148 -8.34 -5.55 19.11
C GLU A 148 -8.28 -4.55 17.95
N LEU A 149 -7.67 -4.93 16.83
CA LEU A 149 -7.60 -4.10 15.62
C LEU A 149 -8.82 -4.28 14.74
N ASP A 150 -9.26 -5.52 14.56
CA ASP A 150 -10.39 -5.88 13.70
C ASP A 150 -11.35 -6.85 14.40
N PRO A 151 -12.59 -6.42 14.76
CA PRO A 151 -13.57 -7.28 15.44
C PRO A 151 -13.97 -8.56 14.69
N SER A 152 -13.73 -8.65 13.38
CA SER A 152 -14.05 -9.88 12.64
C SER A 152 -13.03 -11.00 12.89
N MET A 153 -11.92 -10.69 13.56
CA MET A 153 -10.80 -11.61 13.84
C MET A 153 -10.85 -12.17 15.28
N GLU A 154 -12.04 -12.27 15.88
CA GLU A 154 -12.26 -12.91 17.19
C GLU A 154 -12.01 -14.43 17.16
#